data_AF-A0A830BXW8-F1
#
_entry.id   AF-A0A830BXW8-F1
#
_cell.length_a   1.000
_cell.length_b   1.000
_cell.length_c   1.000
_cell.angle_alpha   90.00
_cell.angle_beta   90.00
_cell.angle_gamma   90.00
#
_symmetry.space_group_name_H-M   'P 1'
#
loop_
_entity.id
_entity.type
_entity.pdbx_description
1 polymer ?
#
loop_
_entity_poly.entity_id
_entity_poly.type
_entity_poly.pdbx_seq_one_letter_code
_entity_poly.pdbx_strand_id
1 'polypeptide(L)'
;DSSYPCEYEVNYADGGSSSGILVRDWVHLIFRNGSWVSPWIAFGCGYPSKGEVPIHQPINDGVLGLGKGAQGILKQLRDIGVIRNVVGHCLSTQGGGYLFFGDIPLPGIAWKQILHDAFSEHYFLGSADILLNGEVTDIRDLGIMFDSGSTYTYLHSEAYGALLDLVIKNLNGTLKDAADDNTLPVCWGGPFGSLDEAASHFLPLAFNFTDAKNVHFQMDPKSYLIISGKGNVYLGILNGTEVGLEDMNLIGDISMHDKLVIYDNENGMVGWATVETCNLMF
;
A
#
# COMPACT_ATOMS: atom_id res chain seq x y z
N ASP A 1 -3.36 38.06 24.47
CA ASP A 1 -3.58 36.86 23.66
C ASP A 1 -2.30 36.38 23.05
N SER A 2 -1.77 35.30 23.60
CA SER A 2 -0.63 34.57 23.05
C SER A 2 -1.10 33.78 21.83
N SER A 3 -0.79 34.28 20.63
CA SER A 3 -0.99 33.60 19.34
C SER A 3 0.03 32.47 19.20
N TYR A 4 -0.22 31.33 19.86
CA TYR A 4 0.59 30.14 19.65
C TYR A 4 0.28 29.54 18.26
N PRO A 5 1.30 29.09 17.51
CA PRO A 5 1.09 28.39 16.25
C PRO A 5 0.31 27.09 16.49
N CYS A 6 -0.51 26.68 15.53
CA CYS A 6 -1.19 25.38 15.58
C CYS A 6 -0.18 24.29 15.25
N GLU A 7 0.23 23.53 16.25
CA GLU A 7 1.17 22.42 16.10
C GLU A 7 0.45 21.14 15.61
N TYR A 8 1.20 20.26 14.95
CA TYR A 8 0.75 18.92 14.60
C TYR A 8 1.80 17.89 15.01
N GLU A 9 1.34 16.67 15.26
CA GLU A 9 2.19 15.50 15.49
C GLU A 9 1.52 14.29 14.85
N VAL A 10 2.31 13.48 14.15
CA VAL A 10 1.91 12.23 13.51
C VAL A 10 2.91 11.17 13.93
N ASN A 11 2.40 10.03 14.41
CA ASN A 11 3.20 8.86 14.73
C ASN A 11 2.92 7.78 13.71
N TYR A 12 3.98 7.15 13.21
CA TYR A 12 3.93 6.04 12.28
C TYR A 12 4.12 4.72 13.03
N ALA A 13 3.60 3.64 12.46
CA ALA A 13 3.62 2.34 13.11
C ALA A 13 5.04 1.74 13.21
N ASP A 14 5.96 2.18 12.37
CA ASP A 14 7.38 1.82 12.41
C ASP A 14 8.17 2.53 13.54
N GLY A 15 7.47 3.28 14.40
CA GLY A 15 8.06 4.08 15.46
C GLY A 15 8.60 5.43 15.01
N GLY A 16 8.52 5.74 13.71
CA GLY A 16 8.81 7.07 13.19
C GLY A 16 7.76 8.09 13.62
N SER A 17 8.12 9.37 13.58
CA SER A 17 7.15 10.45 13.80
C SER A 17 7.49 11.71 13.00
N SER A 18 6.48 12.55 12.80
CA SER A 18 6.62 13.88 12.22
C SER A 18 5.87 14.87 13.10
N SER A 19 6.53 15.97 13.45
CA SER A 19 5.90 17.08 14.17
C SER A 19 6.28 18.40 13.53
N GLY A 20 5.44 19.41 13.71
CA GLY A 20 5.64 20.70 13.09
C GLY A 20 4.49 21.67 13.35
N ILE A 21 4.39 22.68 12.49
CA ILE A 21 3.29 23.65 12.53
C ILE A 21 2.40 23.50 11.29
N LEU A 22 1.11 23.69 11.47
CA LEU A 22 0.16 23.78 10.38
C LEU A 22 0.35 25.12 9.66
N VAL A 23 0.57 25.05 8.36
CA VAL A 23 0.63 26.19 7.47
C VAL A 23 -0.47 26.07 6.43
N ARG A 24 -0.79 27.18 5.77
CA ARG A 24 -1.71 27.19 4.64
C ARG A 24 -1.02 27.86 3.46
N ASP A 25 -0.93 27.16 2.34
CA ASP A 25 -0.30 27.67 1.13
C ASP A 25 -1.03 27.17 -0.12
N TRP A 26 -0.63 27.69 -1.28
CA TRP A 26 -1.16 27.31 -2.57
C TRP A 26 -0.65 25.95 -3.00
N VAL A 27 -1.56 25.06 -3.41
CA VAL A 27 -1.22 23.78 -4.05
C VAL A 27 -1.68 23.84 -5.50
N HIS A 28 -0.77 23.72 -6.45
CA HIS A 28 -1.12 23.76 -7.87
C HIS A 28 -1.58 22.39 -8.36
N LEU A 29 -2.83 22.30 -8.82
CA LEU A 29 -3.45 21.08 -9.33
C LEU A 29 -3.86 21.26 -10.79
N ILE A 30 -3.53 20.27 -11.61
CA ILE A 30 -3.85 20.25 -13.05
C ILE A 30 -4.93 19.20 -13.29
N PHE A 31 -6.02 19.61 -13.92
CA PHE A 31 -7.08 18.71 -14.37
C PHE A 31 -6.71 18.05 -15.70
N ARG A 32 -7.34 16.92 -16.00
CA ARG A 32 -7.14 16.19 -17.27
C ARG A 32 -7.38 17.04 -18.51
N ASN A 33 -8.32 17.97 -18.45
CA ASN A 33 -8.62 18.88 -19.56
C ASN A 33 -7.56 20.00 -19.74
N GLY A 34 -6.46 19.97 -18.99
CA GLY A 34 -5.38 20.95 -19.03
C GLY A 34 -5.67 22.24 -18.25
N SER A 35 -6.89 22.42 -17.75
CA SER A 35 -7.19 23.51 -16.80
C SER A 35 -6.49 23.26 -15.47
N TRP A 36 -6.28 24.31 -14.68
CA TRP A 36 -5.64 24.20 -13.38
C TRP A 36 -6.41 24.99 -12.32
N VAL A 37 -6.20 24.62 -11.07
CA VAL A 37 -6.62 25.38 -9.90
C VAL A 37 -5.49 25.42 -8.88
N SER A 38 -5.36 26.53 -8.18
CA SER A 38 -4.44 26.64 -7.06
C SER A 38 -5.27 26.99 -5.83
N PRO A 39 -5.80 26.02 -5.06
CA PRO A 39 -6.48 26.31 -3.81
C PRO A 39 -5.48 26.51 -2.66
N TRP A 40 -5.93 27.22 -1.63
CA TRP A 40 -5.23 27.30 -0.35
C TRP A 40 -5.52 26.05 0.49
N ILE A 41 -4.53 25.18 0.62
CA ILE A 41 -4.62 23.92 1.38
C ILE A 41 -3.79 24.06 2.65
N ALA A 42 -4.33 23.56 3.76
CA ALA A 42 -3.60 23.46 5.01
C ALA A 42 -2.82 22.13 5.05
N PHE A 43 -1.54 22.19 5.45
CA PHE A 43 -0.69 21.01 5.60
C PHE A 43 0.38 21.26 6.67
N GLY A 44 1.05 20.19 7.10
CA GLY A 44 2.12 20.26 8.08
C GLY A 44 3.44 20.74 7.48
N CYS A 45 4.00 21.81 8.04
CA CYS A 45 5.40 22.17 7.84
C CYS A 45 6.22 21.49 8.94
N GLY A 46 6.83 20.36 8.60
CA GLY A 46 7.57 19.52 9.54
C GLY A 46 8.86 20.17 10.03
N TYR A 47 9.15 20.00 11.31
CA TYR A 47 10.47 20.26 11.83
C TYR A 47 11.47 19.25 11.28
N PRO A 48 12.74 19.64 11.09
CA PRO A 48 13.77 18.68 10.74
C PRO A 48 13.81 17.55 11.77
N SER A 49 13.70 16.30 11.30
CA SER A 49 13.82 15.13 12.15
C SER A 49 15.18 15.16 12.87
N LYS A 50 15.16 15.17 14.20
CA LYS A 50 16.39 15.09 15.00
C LYS A 50 16.85 13.63 15.06
N GLY A 51 17.55 13.16 14.03
CA GLY A 51 18.10 11.80 13.96
C GLY A 51 18.93 11.60 12.70
N GLU A 52 19.87 10.65 12.73
CA GLU A 52 20.57 10.21 11.53
C GLU A 52 19.54 9.62 10.56
N VAL A 53 19.37 10.24 9.39
CA VAL A 53 18.58 9.64 8.30
C VAL A 53 19.27 8.32 7.94
N PRO A 54 18.62 7.15 8.09
CA PRO A 54 19.22 5.90 7.66
C PRO A 54 19.62 6.03 6.19
N ILE A 55 20.84 5.60 5.86
CA ILE A 55 21.55 5.83 4.58
C ILE A 55 20.80 5.32 3.33
N HIS A 56 19.64 4.68 3.51
CA HIS A 56 18.86 4.02 2.47
C HIS A 56 17.38 4.47 2.37
N GLN A 57 16.95 5.50 3.10
CA GLN A 57 15.63 6.07 2.85
C GLN A 57 15.68 7.04 1.66
N PRO A 58 14.75 6.95 0.67
CA PRO A 58 14.67 7.94 -0.39
C PRO A 58 14.49 9.32 0.24
N ILE A 59 15.30 10.31 -0.18
CA ILE A 59 15.19 11.69 0.32
C ILE A 59 13.85 12.24 -0.18
N ASN A 60 12.86 12.24 0.69
CA ASN A 60 11.56 12.84 0.48
C ASN A 60 11.42 14.07 1.38
N ASP A 61 11.03 15.21 0.80
CA ASP A 61 10.82 16.47 1.54
C ASP A 61 9.51 16.47 2.35
N GLY A 62 8.76 15.36 2.35
CA GLY A 62 7.52 15.20 3.09
C GLY A 62 6.71 13.97 2.69
N VAL A 63 5.51 13.86 3.26
CA VAL A 63 4.55 12.78 3.03
C VAL A 63 3.20 13.38 2.63
N LEU A 64 2.59 12.84 1.57
CA LEU A 64 1.23 13.17 1.18
C LEU A 64 0.27 12.11 1.72
N GLY A 65 -0.37 12.38 2.85
CA GLY A 65 -1.35 11.48 3.45
C GLY A 65 -2.62 11.35 2.61
N LEU A 66 -2.94 10.11 2.21
CA LEU A 66 -4.15 9.77 1.45
C LEU A 66 -5.27 9.17 2.31
N GLY A 67 -5.10 9.20 3.65
CA GLY A 67 -6.10 8.72 4.60
C GLY A 67 -7.42 9.49 4.52
N LYS A 68 -8.46 8.94 5.14
CA LYS A 68 -9.82 9.51 5.13
C LYS A 68 -10.07 10.55 6.25
N GLY A 69 -9.01 11.00 6.91
CA GLY A 69 -9.03 11.98 8.00
C GLY A 69 -9.61 13.33 7.58
N ALA A 70 -10.20 14.04 8.54
CA ALA A 70 -10.91 15.30 8.27
C ALA A 70 -9.99 16.43 7.77
N GLN A 71 -8.71 16.35 8.08
CA GLN A 71 -7.66 17.30 7.74
C GLN A 71 -6.93 16.91 6.43
N GLY A 72 -7.23 15.74 5.86
CA GLY A 72 -6.59 15.24 4.65
C GLY A 72 -6.87 16.10 3.41
N ILE A 73 -5.95 16.07 2.45
CA ILE A 73 -6.05 16.86 1.22
C ILE A 73 -7.35 16.59 0.45
N LEU A 74 -7.83 15.35 0.44
CA LEU A 74 -9.05 14.94 -0.27
C LEU A 74 -10.27 15.64 0.30
N LYS A 75 -10.39 15.66 1.64
CA LYS A 75 -11.49 16.33 2.33
C LYS A 75 -11.46 17.83 2.12
N GLN A 76 -10.28 18.44 2.24
CA GLN A 76 -10.09 19.87 2.01
C GLN A 76 -10.48 20.28 0.58
N LEU A 77 -10.03 19.55 -0.44
CA LEU A 77 -10.35 19.82 -1.84
C LEU A 77 -11.85 19.59 -2.14
N ARG A 78 -12.47 18.57 -1.52
CA ARG A 78 -13.92 18.35 -1.65
C ARG A 78 -14.71 19.50 -1.05
N ASP A 79 -14.33 19.99 0.13
CA ASP A 79 -15.10 21.01 0.85
C ASP A 79 -15.12 22.37 0.13
N ILE A 80 -14.09 22.65 -0.68
CA ILE A 80 -14.05 23.81 -1.57
C ILE A 80 -14.58 23.55 -2.98
N GLY A 81 -15.13 22.35 -3.23
CA GLY A 81 -15.79 21.98 -4.49
C GLY A 81 -14.86 21.69 -5.67
N VAL A 82 -13.59 21.37 -5.44
CA VAL A 82 -12.60 21.11 -6.50
C VAL A 82 -12.69 19.68 -7.05
N ILE A 83 -12.92 18.69 -6.17
CA ILE A 83 -13.02 17.26 -6.53
C ILE A 83 -14.14 16.58 -5.72
N ARG A 84 -14.49 15.35 -6.12
CA ARG A 84 -15.15 14.37 -5.25
C ARG A 84 -14.16 13.87 -4.21
N ASN A 85 -14.62 13.43 -3.04
CA ASN A 85 -13.75 12.84 -2.01
C ASN A 85 -13.35 11.40 -2.41
N VAL A 86 -12.60 11.29 -3.51
CA VAL A 86 -12.14 10.04 -4.11
C VAL A 86 -10.68 10.24 -4.48
N VAL A 87 -9.87 9.22 -4.25
CA VAL A 87 -8.48 9.15 -4.72
C VAL A 87 -8.24 7.80 -5.34
N GLY A 88 -7.38 7.73 -6.33
CA GLY A 88 -6.87 6.43 -6.77
C GLY A 88 -5.46 6.54 -7.30
N HIS A 89 -4.80 5.41 -7.32
CA HIS A 89 -3.43 5.27 -7.80
C HIS A 89 -3.27 4.00 -8.61
N CYS A 90 -2.23 3.98 -9.42
CA CYS A 90 -1.74 2.79 -10.10
C CYS A 90 -0.22 2.85 -10.08
N LEU A 91 0.40 1.88 -9.43
CA LEU A 91 1.86 1.80 -9.21
C LEU A 91 2.43 0.74 -10.14
N SER A 92 3.43 1.11 -10.95
CA SER A 92 3.96 0.24 -12.01
C SER A 92 5.12 -0.61 -11.50
N THR A 93 5.13 -1.91 -11.78
CA THR A 93 6.31 -2.77 -11.53
C THR A 93 7.56 -2.33 -12.30
N GLN A 94 7.38 -1.60 -13.40
CA GLN A 94 8.47 -1.07 -14.23
C GLN A 94 8.93 0.33 -13.78
N GLY A 95 8.39 0.84 -12.67
CA GLY A 95 8.57 2.20 -12.20
C GLY A 95 7.56 3.18 -12.82
N GLY A 96 7.34 4.29 -12.11
CA GLY A 96 6.32 5.28 -12.46
C GLY A 96 4.91 4.84 -12.05
N GLY A 97 3.92 5.29 -12.81
CA GLY A 97 2.50 5.14 -12.47
C GLY A 97 1.82 6.50 -12.36
N TYR A 98 0.66 6.53 -11.71
CA TYR A 98 -0.09 7.77 -11.51
C TYR A 98 -0.88 7.77 -10.21
N LEU A 99 -1.11 8.98 -9.70
CA LEU A 99 -2.05 9.31 -8.62
C LEU A 99 -3.08 10.29 -9.20
N PHE A 100 -4.34 10.10 -8.89
CA PHE A 100 -5.40 11.04 -9.26
C PHE A 100 -6.31 11.36 -8.09
N PHE A 101 -6.83 12.58 -8.12
CA PHE A 101 -7.86 13.05 -7.19
C PHE A 101 -9.18 13.27 -7.94
N GLY A 102 -10.28 12.89 -7.29
CA GLY A 102 -11.61 12.89 -7.87
C GLY A 102 -11.99 11.55 -8.49
N ASP A 103 -13.19 11.50 -9.05
CA ASP A 103 -13.82 10.28 -9.53
C ASP A 103 -13.46 9.97 -10.99
N ILE A 104 -13.30 8.69 -11.30
CA ILE A 104 -13.17 8.17 -12.67
C ILE A 104 -14.11 6.99 -12.82
N PRO A 105 -15.12 7.06 -13.70
CA PRO A 105 -15.95 5.91 -14.01
C PRO A 105 -15.14 4.89 -14.79
N LEU A 106 -14.83 3.75 -14.17
CA LEU A 106 -14.08 2.66 -14.80
C LEU A 106 -14.84 1.34 -14.65
N PRO A 107 -15.00 0.56 -15.74
CA PRO A 107 -15.61 -0.76 -15.66
C PRO A 107 -14.62 -1.78 -15.06
N GLY A 108 -15.14 -2.89 -14.55
CA GLY A 108 -14.32 -4.02 -14.09
C GLY A 108 -13.66 -3.87 -12.72
N ILE A 109 -14.01 -2.82 -11.97
CA ILE A 109 -13.54 -2.62 -10.60
C ILE A 109 -14.27 -3.58 -9.64
N ALA A 110 -13.50 -4.37 -8.89
CA ALA A 110 -14.00 -5.09 -7.73
C ALA A 110 -14.08 -4.12 -6.54
N TRP A 111 -15.22 -4.08 -5.85
CA TRP A 111 -15.46 -3.12 -4.77
C TRP A 111 -15.67 -3.82 -3.42
N LYS A 112 -15.09 -3.24 -2.36
CA LYS A 112 -15.27 -3.67 -0.97
C LYS A 112 -15.61 -2.50 -0.07
N GLN A 113 -16.57 -2.70 0.83
CA GLN A 113 -16.92 -1.73 1.85
C GLN A 113 -15.77 -1.57 2.85
N ILE A 114 -15.38 -0.31 3.09
CA ILE A 114 -14.53 0.08 4.21
C ILE A 114 -15.33 -0.12 5.48
N LEU A 115 -14.83 -0.94 6.38
CA LEU A 115 -15.44 -1.09 7.70
C LEU A 115 -15.05 0.12 8.55
N HIS A 116 -16.07 0.85 9.01
CA HIS A 116 -15.87 1.95 9.93
C HIS A 116 -15.65 1.40 11.34
N ASP A 117 -14.40 1.48 11.80
CA ASP A 117 -14.16 1.74 13.21
C ASP A 117 -14.36 3.26 13.43
N ALA A 118 -14.94 3.64 14.57
CA ALA A 118 -15.35 5.02 14.87
C ALA A 118 -14.19 6.02 15.02
N PHE A 119 -12.94 5.57 14.93
CA PHE A 119 -11.72 6.31 15.25
C PHE A 119 -10.55 6.08 14.26
N SER A 120 -10.65 5.15 13.31
CA SER A 120 -9.58 4.89 12.33
C SER A 120 -9.71 5.74 11.07
N GLU A 121 -8.67 6.53 10.77
CA GLU A 121 -8.48 7.25 9.50
C GLU A 121 -7.92 6.34 8.37
N HIS A 122 -7.80 5.03 8.65
CA HIS A 122 -7.22 4.04 7.75
C HIS A 122 -8.27 3.27 6.93
N TYR A 123 -7.80 2.60 5.88
CA TYR A 123 -8.64 1.81 4.97
C TYR A 123 -8.72 0.35 5.40
N PHE A 124 -9.45 0.09 6.48
CA PHE A 124 -9.72 -1.27 6.96
C PHE A 124 -10.88 -1.91 6.18
N LEU A 125 -10.64 -3.09 5.61
CA LEU A 125 -11.60 -3.79 4.74
C LEU A 125 -12.26 -5.01 5.40
N GLY A 126 -11.83 -5.37 6.61
CA GLY A 126 -12.37 -6.51 7.35
C GLY A 126 -11.58 -7.79 7.18
N SER A 127 -12.19 -8.89 7.60
CA SER A 127 -11.56 -10.20 7.63
C SER A 127 -11.41 -10.85 6.25
N ALA A 128 -10.24 -11.42 5.99
CA ALA A 128 -9.97 -12.21 4.80
C ALA A 128 -9.24 -13.52 5.13
N ASP A 129 -9.53 -14.55 4.34
CA ASP A 129 -8.78 -15.80 4.32
C ASP A 129 -7.76 -15.76 3.19
N ILE A 130 -6.62 -16.43 3.37
CA ILE A 130 -5.64 -16.57 2.28
C ILE A 130 -6.01 -17.78 1.43
N LEU A 131 -6.01 -17.57 0.11
CA LEU A 131 -6.05 -18.61 -0.90
C LEU A 131 -4.66 -18.79 -1.52
N LEU A 132 -4.27 -20.03 -1.81
CA LEU A 132 -3.09 -20.35 -2.60
C LEU A 132 -3.55 -21.06 -3.87
N ASN A 133 -3.20 -20.51 -5.03
CA ASN A 133 -3.61 -21.05 -6.33
C ASN A 133 -5.14 -21.28 -6.44
N GLY A 134 -5.93 -20.42 -5.80
CA GLY A 134 -7.39 -20.51 -5.74
C GLY A 134 -7.94 -21.52 -4.71
N GLU A 135 -7.09 -22.24 -3.99
CA GLU A 135 -7.50 -23.19 -2.94
C GLU A 135 -7.46 -22.53 -1.56
N VAL A 136 -8.42 -22.90 -0.71
CA VAL A 136 -8.55 -22.40 0.66
C VAL A 136 -7.41 -22.94 1.53
N THR A 137 -6.80 -22.07 2.33
CA THR A 137 -5.74 -22.44 3.28
C THR A 137 -6.26 -22.47 4.73
N ASP A 138 -5.37 -22.78 5.67
CA ASP A 138 -5.65 -22.70 7.10
C ASP A 138 -5.41 -21.29 7.68
N ILE A 139 -4.91 -20.35 6.88
CA ILE A 139 -4.71 -18.96 7.28
C ILE A 139 -6.00 -18.19 7.05
N ARG A 140 -6.70 -17.86 8.14
CA ARG A 140 -8.07 -17.35 8.12
C ARG A 140 -8.26 -16.16 9.03
N ASP A 141 -9.35 -15.43 8.80
CA ASP A 141 -9.83 -14.35 9.65
C ASP A 141 -8.79 -13.23 9.88
N LEU A 142 -8.04 -12.89 8.84
CA LEU A 142 -7.06 -11.82 8.90
C LEU A 142 -7.76 -10.47 8.70
N GLY A 143 -7.73 -9.61 9.70
CA GLY A 143 -8.17 -8.22 9.52
C GLY A 143 -7.23 -7.46 8.59
N ILE A 144 -7.69 -7.08 7.39
CA ILE A 144 -6.88 -6.48 6.34
C ILE A 144 -7.06 -4.97 6.26
N MET A 145 -5.93 -4.25 6.26
CA MET A 145 -5.84 -2.83 5.94
C MET A 145 -5.13 -2.62 4.59
N PHE A 146 -5.52 -1.59 3.83
CA PHE A 146 -4.74 -1.14 2.66
C PHE A 146 -3.91 0.07 3.05
N ASP A 147 -2.60 0.01 2.78
CA ASP A 147 -1.68 1.10 3.04
C ASP A 147 -0.64 1.23 1.92
N SER A 148 -0.83 2.22 1.04
CA SER A 148 0.12 2.53 -0.02
C SER A 148 1.40 3.23 0.48
N GLY A 149 1.47 3.59 1.76
CA GLY A 149 2.68 4.15 2.38
C GLY A 149 3.69 3.08 2.81
N SER A 150 3.27 1.82 2.91
CA SER A 150 4.11 0.69 3.24
C SER A 150 4.70 0.04 1.99
N THR A 151 6.02 -0.04 1.89
CA THR A 151 6.72 -0.67 0.75
C THR A 151 6.33 -2.13 0.56
N TYR A 152 6.21 -2.87 1.66
CA TYR A 152 5.95 -4.31 1.68
C TYR A 152 4.56 -4.61 2.25
N THR A 153 4.05 -5.81 1.97
CA THR A 153 2.89 -6.35 2.67
C THR A 153 3.34 -6.95 3.99
N TYR A 154 2.60 -6.71 5.06
CA TYR A 154 2.94 -7.22 6.39
C TYR A 154 1.79 -8.03 6.95
N LEU A 155 2.13 -9.19 7.51
CA LEU A 155 1.21 -10.04 8.25
C LEU A 155 1.68 -10.16 9.70
N HIS A 156 0.74 -10.32 10.63
CA HIS A 156 1.09 -10.65 12.00
C HIS A 156 1.87 -11.98 12.05
N SER A 157 2.68 -12.15 13.10
CA SER A 157 3.68 -13.23 13.19
C SER A 157 3.16 -14.65 12.87
N GLU A 158 1.99 -15.04 13.39
CA GLU A 158 1.41 -16.36 13.14
C GLU A 158 0.99 -16.55 11.67
N ALA A 159 0.28 -15.58 11.08
CA ALA A 159 -0.10 -15.64 9.67
C ALA A 159 1.11 -15.58 8.74
N TYR A 160 2.13 -14.76 9.08
CA TYR A 160 3.38 -14.70 8.34
C TYR A 160 4.10 -16.04 8.33
N GLY A 161 4.28 -16.67 9.49
CA GLY A 161 4.93 -17.97 9.60
C GLY A 161 4.21 -19.06 8.80
N ALA A 162 2.88 -19.14 8.95
CA ALA A 162 2.07 -20.08 8.20
C ALA A 162 2.13 -19.85 6.68
N LEU A 163 2.14 -18.58 6.23
CA LEU A 163 2.28 -18.23 4.82
C LEU A 163 3.65 -18.64 4.28
N LEU A 164 4.72 -18.37 5.03
CA LEU A 164 6.08 -18.70 4.63
C LEU A 164 6.25 -20.22 4.46
N ASP A 165 5.76 -21.02 5.41
CA ASP A 165 5.75 -22.47 5.31
C ASP A 165 4.99 -22.95 4.08
N LEU A 166 3.85 -22.33 3.80
CA LEU A 166 3.01 -22.64 2.64
C LEU A 166 3.73 -22.32 1.32
N VAL A 167 4.40 -21.17 1.23
CA VAL A 167 5.19 -20.78 0.07
C VAL A 167 6.33 -21.77 -0.16
N ILE A 168 7.15 -22.04 0.87
CA ILE A 168 8.31 -22.95 0.79
C ILE A 168 7.87 -24.34 0.34
N LYS A 169 6.78 -24.87 0.92
CA LYS A 169 6.26 -26.21 0.60
C LYS A 169 5.83 -26.35 -0.87
N ASN A 170 5.41 -25.26 -1.50
CA ASN A 170 4.85 -25.25 -2.85
C ASN A 170 5.77 -24.63 -3.90
N LEU A 171 7.06 -24.43 -3.60
CA LEU A 171 8.03 -24.01 -4.60
C LEU A 171 8.18 -25.07 -5.70
N ASN A 172 8.04 -24.64 -6.95
CA ASN A 172 8.29 -25.51 -8.09
C ASN A 172 9.80 -25.65 -8.32
N GLY A 173 10.41 -26.67 -7.72
CA GLY A 173 11.83 -27.00 -7.89
C GLY A 173 12.67 -26.74 -6.63
N THR A 174 13.97 -26.99 -6.72
CA THR A 174 14.88 -26.88 -5.57
C THR A 174 15.56 -25.51 -5.54
N LEU A 175 14.82 -24.49 -5.09
CA LEU A 175 15.45 -23.22 -4.71
C LEU A 175 16.20 -23.41 -3.39
N LYS A 176 17.36 -22.77 -3.25
CA LYS A 176 18.16 -22.82 -2.02
C LYS A 176 18.08 -21.50 -1.30
N ASP A 177 18.09 -21.51 0.01
CA ASP A 177 18.18 -20.27 0.78
C ASP A 177 19.48 -19.53 0.43
N ALA A 178 19.36 -18.23 0.14
CA ALA A 178 20.47 -17.34 -0.14
C ALA A 178 20.74 -16.43 1.07
N ALA A 179 21.10 -17.05 2.19
CA ALA A 179 21.34 -16.37 3.47
C ALA A 179 22.49 -15.33 3.43
N ASP A 180 23.32 -15.35 2.39
CA ASP A 180 24.42 -14.38 2.23
C ASP A 180 23.92 -13.00 1.73
N ASP A 181 22.64 -12.86 1.37
CA ASP A 181 22.03 -11.64 0.84
C ASP A 181 20.95 -11.11 1.81
N ASN A 182 21.35 -10.27 2.77
CA ASN A 182 20.53 -9.84 3.91
C ASN A 182 19.63 -8.61 3.61
N THR A 183 19.19 -8.41 2.37
CA THR A 183 18.35 -7.25 2.05
C THR A 183 16.95 -7.38 2.65
N LEU A 184 16.38 -8.60 2.60
CA LEU A 184 15.13 -8.96 3.26
C LEU A 184 15.29 -10.31 3.97
N PRO A 185 14.43 -10.62 4.97
CA PRO A 185 14.60 -11.79 5.84
C PRO A 185 14.56 -13.13 5.10
N VAL A 186 13.79 -13.22 4.02
CA VAL A 186 13.61 -14.46 3.25
C VAL A 186 14.06 -14.24 1.83
N CYS A 187 15.07 -15.02 1.43
CA CYS A 187 15.75 -14.91 0.15
C CYS A 187 16.09 -16.30 -0.40
N TRP A 188 15.79 -16.51 -1.67
CA TRP A 188 16.16 -17.73 -2.39
C TRP A 188 17.16 -17.42 -3.51
N GLY A 189 18.19 -18.25 -3.55
CA GLY A 189 19.23 -18.23 -4.55
C GLY A 189 18.80 -18.93 -5.82
N GLY A 190 18.87 -18.19 -6.91
CA GLY A 190 18.78 -18.65 -8.29
C GLY A 190 19.40 -17.57 -9.16
N PRO A 191 20.09 -17.89 -10.27
CA PRO A 191 20.58 -16.86 -11.19
C PRO A 191 19.41 -16.37 -12.06
N PHE A 192 18.31 -15.89 -11.46
CA PHE A 192 17.17 -15.41 -12.22
C PHE A 192 17.58 -14.18 -13.03
N GLY A 193 17.30 -14.19 -14.33
CA GLY A 193 17.55 -13.05 -15.21
C GLY A 193 16.44 -12.00 -15.14
N SER A 194 15.27 -12.34 -14.61
CA SER A 194 14.13 -11.43 -14.48
C SER A 194 13.15 -11.86 -13.38
N LEU A 195 12.29 -10.93 -12.95
CA LEU A 195 11.21 -11.24 -12.02
C LEU A 195 10.23 -12.27 -12.60
N ASP A 196 10.02 -12.26 -13.92
CA ASP A 196 9.14 -13.21 -14.62
C ASP A 196 9.65 -14.65 -14.52
N GLU A 197 10.97 -14.81 -14.64
CA GLU A 197 11.63 -16.11 -14.48
C GLU A 197 11.47 -16.61 -13.04
N ALA A 198 11.77 -15.76 -12.06
CA ALA A 198 11.62 -16.09 -10.64
C ALA A 198 10.16 -16.45 -10.30
N ALA A 199 9.20 -15.63 -10.76
CA ALA A 199 7.76 -15.81 -10.54
C ALA A 199 7.23 -17.17 -10.99
N SER A 200 7.83 -17.80 -12.00
CA SER A 200 7.42 -19.12 -12.50
C SER A 200 7.58 -20.26 -11.47
N HIS A 201 8.36 -20.03 -10.42
CA HIS A 201 8.60 -20.99 -9.34
C HIS A 201 7.59 -20.89 -8.18
N PHE A 202 6.72 -19.88 -8.18
CA PHE A 202 5.81 -19.59 -7.08
C PHE A 202 4.35 -19.63 -7.56
N LEU A 203 3.43 -19.75 -6.60
CA LEU A 203 1.99 -19.86 -6.88
C LEU A 203 1.26 -18.56 -6.53
N PRO A 204 0.22 -18.16 -7.27
CA PRO A 204 -0.53 -16.95 -6.94
C PRO A 204 -1.22 -17.07 -5.57
N LEU A 205 -1.30 -15.94 -4.87
CA LEU A 205 -2.00 -15.78 -3.59
C LEU A 205 -3.26 -14.93 -3.82
N ALA A 206 -4.24 -15.05 -2.92
CA ALA A 206 -5.32 -14.09 -2.87
C ALA A 206 -5.84 -13.91 -1.45
N PHE A 207 -6.26 -12.68 -1.11
CA PHE A 207 -7.05 -12.42 0.08
C PHE A 207 -8.53 -12.51 -0.29
N ASN A 208 -9.22 -13.53 0.21
CA ASN A 208 -10.64 -13.74 0.01
C ASN A 208 -11.44 -13.15 1.18
N PHE A 209 -12.12 -12.04 0.94
CA PHE A 209 -12.90 -11.35 1.98
C PHE A 209 -14.15 -12.15 2.33
N THR A 210 -14.26 -12.60 3.58
CA THR A 210 -15.28 -13.58 3.99
C THR A 210 -16.67 -12.97 4.18
N ASP A 211 -16.73 -11.66 4.40
CA ASP A 211 -17.96 -10.88 4.55
C ASP A 211 -18.55 -10.39 3.21
N ALA A 212 -17.88 -10.69 2.08
CA ALA A 212 -18.32 -10.29 0.74
C ALA A 212 -18.27 -11.47 -0.24
N LYS A 213 -19.35 -11.66 -1.02
CA LYS A 213 -19.40 -12.76 -2.00
C LYS A 213 -18.48 -12.48 -3.19
N ASN A 214 -17.57 -13.41 -3.47
CA ASN A 214 -16.68 -13.41 -4.64
C ASN A 214 -15.77 -12.17 -4.75
N VAL A 215 -15.45 -11.52 -3.63
CA VAL A 215 -14.50 -10.39 -3.61
C VAL A 215 -13.16 -10.89 -3.10
N HIS A 216 -12.18 -10.93 -4.01
CA HIS A 216 -10.82 -11.33 -3.70
C HIS A 216 -9.82 -10.28 -4.18
N PHE A 217 -8.76 -10.08 -3.41
CA PHE A 217 -7.59 -9.32 -3.82
C PHE A 217 -6.51 -10.29 -4.30
N GLN A 218 -6.44 -10.48 -5.62
CA GLN A 218 -5.51 -11.39 -6.28
C GLN A 218 -4.08 -10.82 -6.27
N MET A 219 -3.11 -11.63 -5.89
CA MET A 219 -1.68 -11.31 -5.91
C MET A 219 -0.94 -12.38 -6.72
N ASP A 220 -0.55 -12.02 -7.93
CA ASP A 220 0.35 -12.85 -8.73
C ASP A 220 1.75 -12.85 -8.08
N PRO A 221 2.61 -13.83 -8.38
CA PRO A 221 3.96 -13.87 -7.79
C PRO A 221 4.76 -12.58 -7.90
N LYS A 222 4.60 -11.83 -8.99
CA LYS A 222 5.26 -10.52 -9.17
C LYS A 222 4.80 -9.46 -8.16
N SER A 223 3.62 -9.61 -7.57
CA SER A 223 3.03 -8.72 -6.57
C SER A 223 3.46 -9.04 -5.13
N TYR A 224 4.35 -10.02 -4.93
CA TYR A 224 4.93 -10.32 -3.61
C TYR A 224 6.39 -10.77 -3.66
N LEU A 225 7.05 -10.70 -4.83
CA LEU A 225 8.45 -11.07 -5.01
C LEU A 225 9.28 -9.88 -5.48
N ILE A 226 10.54 -9.85 -5.06
CA ILE A 226 11.51 -8.84 -5.48
C ILE A 226 12.76 -9.55 -5.98
N ILE A 227 13.27 -9.14 -7.14
CA ILE A 227 14.54 -9.65 -7.65
C ILE A 227 15.69 -8.71 -7.29
N SER A 228 16.79 -9.27 -6.79
CA SER A 228 18.01 -8.55 -6.46
C SER A 228 18.87 -8.36 -7.71
N GLY A 229 19.77 -7.38 -7.68
CA GLY A 229 20.75 -7.18 -8.77
C GLY A 229 21.70 -8.37 -8.99
N LYS A 230 21.77 -9.32 -8.05
CA LYS A 230 22.53 -10.58 -8.16
C LYS A 230 21.71 -11.74 -8.73
N GLY A 231 20.43 -11.50 -9.03
CA GLY A 231 19.49 -12.52 -9.50
C GLY A 231 18.77 -13.29 -8.39
N ASN A 232 19.05 -13.03 -7.11
CA ASN A 232 18.32 -13.67 -6.01
C ASN A 232 16.88 -13.14 -5.93
N VAL A 233 15.95 -13.94 -5.41
CA VAL A 233 14.56 -13.54 -5.22
C VAL A 233 14.20 -13.47 -3.74
N TYR A 234 13.55 -12.37 -3.34
CA TYR A 234 13.09 -12.13 -1.99
C TYR A 234 11.57 -12.21 -1.89
N LEU A 235 11.09 -12.64 -0.73
CA LEU A 235 9.69 -12.49 -0.35
C LEU A 235 9.45 -11.05 0.13
N GLY A 236 8.54 -10.33 -0.53
CA GLY A 236 8.09 -8.99 -0.14
C GLY A 236 6.83 -8.99 0.72
N ILE A 237 6.53 -10.12 1.36
CA ILE A 237 5.60 -10.22 2.49
C ILE A 237 6.46 -10.44 3.73
N LEU A 238 6.28 -9.61 4.76
CA LEU A 238 7.14 -9.56 5.93
C LEU A 238 6.35 -9.74 7.24
N ASN A 239 7.08 -10.01 8.32
CA ASN A 239 6.53 -10.09 9.67
C ASN A 239 6.26 -8.68 10.21
N GLY A 240 4.98 -8.31 10.32
CA GLY A 240 4.55 -7.01 10.83
C GLY A 240 4.88 -6.80 12.31
N THR A 241 4.85 -7.87 13.10
CA THR A 241 5.12 -7.79 14.55
C THR A 241 6.57 -7.34 14.82
N GLU A 242 7.52 -7.67 13.95
CA GLU A 242 8.93 -7.25 14.07
C GLU A 242 9.18 -5.77 13.81
N VAL A 243 8.24 -5.10 13.14
CA VAL A 243 8.34 -3.68 12.77
C VAL A 243 7.33 -2.79 13.50
N GLY A 244 6.74 -3.29 14.59
CA GLY A 244 5.83 -2.49 15.43
C GLY A 244 4.37 -2.49 14.97
N LEU A 245 3.99 -3.32 14.00
CA LEU A 245 2.59 -3.44 13.54
C LEU A 245 1.73 -4.36 14.44
N GLU A 246 2.34 -4.97 15.47
CA GLU A 246 1.65 -5.86 16.42
C GLU A 246 0.84 -6.96 15.72
N ASP A 247 -0.50 -6.92 15.85
CA ASP A 247 -1.47 -7.86 15.29
C ASP A 247 -2.10 -7.37 13.96
N MET A 248 -1.62 -6.25 13.41
CA MET A 248 -2.16 -5.69 12.17
C MET A 248 -1.66 -6.47 10.94
N ASN A 249 -2.55 -6.64 9.97
CA ASN A 249 -2.21 -7.10 8.62
C ASN A 249 -2.48 -5.99 7.62
N LEU A 250 -1.50 -5.70 6.78
CA LEU A 250 -1.62 -4.65 5.77
C LEU A 250 -1.15 -5.13 4.41
N ILE A 251 -1.91 -4.74 3.39
CA ILE A 251 -1.52 -4.82 1.99
C ILE A 251 -0.73 -3.55 1.67
N GLY A 252 0.54 -3.73 1.33
CA GLY A 252 1.46 -2.65 0.95
C GLY A 252 1.55 -2.44 -0.55
N ASP A 253 2.35 -1.44 -0.94
CA ASP A 253 2.65 -1.03 -2.32
C ASP A 253 2.99 -2.22 -3.22
N ILE A 254 3.92 -3.09 -2.80
CA ILE A 254 4.34 -4.25 -3.60
C ILE A 254 3.16 -5.09 -4.13
N SER A 255 2.10 -5.21 -3.33
CA SER A 255 0.92 -6.00 -3.65
C SER A 255 -0.13 -5.23 -4.45
N MET A 256 -0.01 -3.90 -4.51
CA MET A 256 -0.81 -3.00 -5.33
C MET A 256 -0.19 -2.74 -6.71
N HIS A 257 1.03 -3.21 -6.97
CA HIS A 257 1.66 -3.10 -8.27
C HIS A 257 0.81 -3.64 -9.42
N ASP A 258 0.77 -2.90 -10.53
CA ASP A 258 -0.01 -3.13 -11.74
C ASP A 258 -1.52 -3.33 -11.45
N LYS A 259 -2.00 -2.67 -10.38
CA LYS A 259 -3.40 -2.55 -10.04
C LYS A 259 -3.79 -1.09 -9.96
N LEU A 260 -4.92 -0.77 -10.55
CA LEU A 260 -5.64 0.45 -10.21
C LEU A 260 -6.32 0.21 -8.86
N VAL A 261 -5.99 1.03 -7.87
CA VAL A 261 -6.65 1.04 -6.55
C VAL A 261 -7.35 2.37 -6.36
N ILE A 262 -8.62 2.33 -5.97
CA ILE A 262 -9.50 3.49 -5.80
C ILE A 262 -10.04 3.49 -4.38
N TYR A 263 -9.99 4.63 -3.72
CA TYR A 263 -10.56 4.87 -2.40
C TYR A 263 -11.68 5.89 -2.55
N ASP A 264 -12.91 5.41 -2.55
CA ASP A 264 -14.11 6.21 -2.61
C ASP A 264 -14.59 6.52 -1.18
N ASN A 265 -14.10 7.63 -0.63
CA ASN A 265 -14.45 8.06 0.72
C ASN A 265 -15.87 8.63 0.83
N GLU A 266 -16.56 8.89 -0.28
CA GLU A 266 -17.95 9.33 -0.23
C GLU A 266 -18.91 8.16 -0.03
N ASN A 267 -18.64 7.05 -0.70
CA ASN A 267 -19.43 5.81 -0.57
C ASN A 267 -18.84 4.83 0.46
N GLY A 268 -17.66 5.14 0.99
CA GLY A 268 -16.99 4.29 1.98
C GLY A 268 -16.49 2.97 1.37
N MET A 269 -15.96 3.01 0.14
CA MET A 269 -15.55 1.81 -0.60
C MET A 269 -14.07 1.90 -1.01
N VAL A 270 -13.41 0.74 -1.06
CA VAL A 270 -12.15 0.57 -1.81
C VAL A 270 -12.43 -0.32 -3.01
N GLY A 271 -11.94 0.12 -4.17
CA GLY A 271 -12.04 -0.56 -5.43
C GLY A 271 -10.68 -0.97 -5.96
N TRP A 272 -10.59 -2.09 -6.66
CA TRP A 272 -9.38 -2.45 -7.39
C TRP A 272 -9.67 -3.17 -8.70
N ALA A 273 -8.74 -3.05 -9.64
CA ALA A 273 -8.67 -3.89 -10.84
C ALA A 273 -7.21 -4.09 -11.25
N THR A 274 -6.88 -5.30 -11.71
CA THR A 274 -5.61 -5.57 -12.37
C THR A 274 -5.59 -4.89 -13.73
N VAL A 275 -4.50 -4.22 -14.07
CA VAL A 275 -4.31 -3.54 -15.36
C VAL A 275 -3.05 -4.04 -16.04
N GLU A 276 -3.02 -4.01 -17.38
CA GLU A 276 -1.81 -4.38 -18.13
C GLU A 276 -0.69 -3.35 -17.97
N THR A 277 -1.05 -2.06 -17.87
CA THR A 277 -0.10 -0.97 -17.65
C THR A 277 -0.71 0.10 -16.76
N CYS A 278 0.09 0.67 -15.86
CA CYS A 278 -0.25 1.89 -15.12
C CYS A 278 0.02 3.16 -15.95
N ASN A 279 -0.36 3.13 -17.23
CA ASN A 279 -0.47 4.34 -18.01
C ASN A 279 -1.87 4.90 -17.80
N LEU A 280 -1.98 6.23 -17.68
CA LEU A 280 -3.27 6.88 -17.86
C LEU A 280 -3.70 6.61 -19.30
N MET A 281 -4.50 5.54 -19.49
CA MET A 281 -5.42 5.50 -20.61
C MET A 281 -6.38 6.67 -20.38
N PHE A 282 -6.70 7.42 -21.43
CA PHE A 282 -7.55 8.64 -21.44
C PHE A 282 -6.77 9.97 -21.27
#